data_AF-A0A960BY39-F1
#
_entry.id   AF-A0A960BY39-F1
#
_cell.length_a   1.000
_cell.length_b   1.000
_cell.length_c   1.000
_cell.angle_alpha   90.00
_cell.angle_beta   90.00
_cell.angle_gamma   90.00
#
_symmetry.space_group_name_H-M   'P 1'
#
loop_
_entity.id
_entity.type
_entity.pdbx_description
1 polymer ?
#
loop_
_entity_poly.entity_id
_entity_poly.type
_entity_poly.pdbx_seq_one_letter_code
_entity_poly.pdbx_strand_id
1 'polypeptide(L)'
;MSPEPGAVPSVRVPRQLPDGVSPATIGVRGGLLRSGFEETAEGLFLTSGYVYGSAGEAEKAFTGEVDRFVYSRYGNPTVEMFQERLRLIEGA
;
A
#
# COMPACT_ATOMS: atom_id res chain seq x y z
N MET A 1 8.45 10.64 9.99
CA MET A 1 8.55 9.62 11.05
C MET A 1 9.46 8.56 10.52
N SER A 2 10.66 8.43 11.07
CA SER A 2 11.58 7.35 10.67
C SER A 2 10.91 6.01 10.97
N PRO A 3 11.09 4.97 10.13
CA PRO A 3 10.56 3.65 10.44
C PRO A 3 11.11 3.17 11.79
N GLU A 4 10.28 2.45 12.55
CA GLU A 4 10.68 1.74 13.77
C GLU A 4 11.92 0.87 13.49
N PRO A 5 12.91 0.80 14.41
CA PRO A 5 14.08 -0.05 14.21
C PRO A 5 13.65 -1.52 14.01
N GLY A 6 13.95 -2.08 12.83
CA GLY A 6 13.58 -3.46 12.47
C GLY A 6 12.31 -3.60 11.62
N ALA A 7 11.63 -2.50 11.26
CA ALA A 7 10.51 -2.56 10.33
C ALA A 7 10.97 -2.92 8.90
N VAL A 8 10.28 -3.87 8.27
CA VAL A 8 10.47 -4.22 6.87
C VAL A 8 10.16 -2.99 6.00
N PRO A 9 11.08 -2.53 5.14
CA PRO A 9 10.80 -1.44 4.21
C PRO A 9 9.59 -1.78 3.33
N SER A 10 8.58 -0.91 3.27
CA SER A 10 7.32 -1.18 2.59
C SER A 10 6.89 -0.03 1.70
N VAL A 11 6.37 -0.37 0.50
CA VAL A 11 5.66 0.58 -0.39
C VAL A 11 4.16 0.65 -0.11
N ARG A 12 3.65 -0.14 0.85
CA ARG A 12 2.22 -0.27 1.15
C ARG A 12 1.76 0.57 2.33
N VAL A 13 2.54 1.56 2.74
CA VAL A 13 2.19 2.44 3.86
C VAL A 13 1.23 3.53 3.37
N PRO A 14 -0.07 3.51 3.75
CA PRO A 14 -1.03 4.51 3.32
C PRO A 14 -0.80 5.87 3.99
N ARG A 15 -1.36 6.92 3.41
CA ARG A 15 -1.36 8.24 4.05
C ARG A 15 -2.16 8.21 5.35
N GLN A 16 -1.53 8.64 6.44
CA GLN A 16 -2.17 8.76 7.75
C GLN A 16 -3.24 9.86 7.76
N LEU A 17 -4.36 9.56 8.43
CA LEU A 17 -5.43 10.51 8.71
C LEU A 17 -5.21 11.13 10.10
N PRO A 18 -5.74 12.34 10.38
CA PRO A 18 -5.75 12.87 11.73
C PRO A 18 -6.47 11.95 12.72
N ASP A 19 -6.08 12.01 13.99
CA ASP A 19 -6.73 11.23 15.05
C ASP A 19 -8.21 11.63 15.22
N GLY A 20 -9.04 10.64 15.57
CA GLY A 20 -10.46 10.87 15.92
C GLY A 20 -11.39 11.17 14.74
N VAL A 21 -10.96 11.00 13.49
CA VAL A 21 -11.83 11.14 12.32
C VAL A 21 -12.96 10.11 12.30
N SER A 22 -14.13 10.52 11.80
CA SER A 22 -15.30 9.63 11.70
C SER A 22 -15.13 8.55 10.62
N PRO A 23 -15.89 7.43 10.70
CA PRO A 23 -15.93 6.43 9.63
C PRO A 23 -16.30 6.99 8.25
N ALA A 24 -17.13 8.04 8.20
CA ALA A 24 -17.47 8.69 6.93
C ALA A 24 -16.25 9.35 6.27
N THR A 25 -15.36 9.96 7.06
CA THR A 25 -14.10 10.52 6.55
C THR A 25 -13.16 9.42 6.07
N ILE A 26 -13.08 8.30 6.82
CA ILE A 26 -12.31 7.13 6.43
C ILE A 26 -12.81 6.55 5.10
N GLY A 27 -14.13 6.42 4.92
CA GLY A 27 -14.71 5.91 3.69
C GLY A 27 -14.39 6.74 2.44
N VAL A 28 -14.13 8.04 2.61
CA VAL A 28 -13.79 8.94 1.50
C VAL A 28 -12.31 8.90 1.14
N ARG A 29 -11.39 8.73 2.10
CA ARG A 29 -9.94 8.95 1.88
C ARG A 29 -8.99 8.06 2.68
N GLY A 30 -9.51 7.10 3.44
CA GLY A 30 -8.70 6.09 4.13
C GLY A 30 -8.03 5.15 3.13
N GLY A 31 -6.83 4.68 3.50
CA GLY A 31 -6.09 3.67 2.73
C GLY A 31 -5.47 4.15 1.42
N LEU A 32 -5.39 5.47 1.16
CA LEU A 32 -4.84 5.98 -0.11
C LEU A 32 -3.33 5.70 -0.25
N LEU A 33 -2.95 5.13 -1.39
CA LEU A 33 -1.58 4.90 -1.87
C LEU A 33 -1.35 5.67 -3.17
N ARG A 34 -1.11 6.98 -3.05
CA ARG A 34 -0.85 7.85 -4.22
C ARG A 34 0.50 7.54 -4.86
N SER A 35 0.52 7.60 -6.18
CA SER A 35 1.77 7.56 -6.94
C SER A 35 2.55 8.87 -6.80
N GLY A 36 3.76 8.89 -7.37
CA GLY A 36 4.57 10.11 -7.46
C GLY A 36 3.98 11.19 -8.39
N PHE A 37 2.89 10.92 -9.11
CA PHE A 37 2.21 11.90 -9.96
C PHE A 37 1.17 12.75 -9.23
N GLU A 38 0.95 12.49 -7.93
CA GLU A 38 0.05 13.28 -7.08
C GLU A 38 -1.41 13.33 -7.58
N GLU A 39 -1.89 12.25 -8.18
CA GLU A 39 -3.26 12.15 -8.65
C GLU A 39 -4.29 12.33 -7.51
N THR A 40 -5.41 13.00 -7.80
CA THR A 40 -6.48 13.23 -6.81
C THR A 40 -7.19 11.94 -6.44
N ALA A 41 -7.58 11.15 -7.45
CA ALA A 41 -8.34 9.91 -7.35
C ALA A 41 -7.44 8.68 -7.32
N GLU A 42 -7.97 7.54 -6.92
CA GLU A 42 -7.23 6.27 -6.83
C GLU A 42 -6.75 5.76 -8.20
N GLY A 43 -5.47 5.41 -8.28
CA GLY A 43 -4.89 4.78 -9.47
C GLY A 43 -5.43 3.37 -9.73
N LEU A 44 -5.66 3.04 -11.01
CA LEU A 44 -6.04 1.69 -11.47
C LEU A 44 -4.81 0.95 -12.03
N PHE A 45 -4.33 -0.05 -11.31
CA PHE A 45 -3.16 -0.85 -11.68
C PHE A 45 -3.57 -2.16 -12.34
N LEU A 46 -3.98 -2.08 -13.61
CA LEU A 46 -4.40 -3.22 -14.44
C LEU A 46 -3.19 -4.03 -14.95
N THR A 47 -2.46 -4.65 -14.02
CA THR A 47 -1.30 -5.51 -14.30
C THR A 47 -1.38 -6.80 -13.52
N SER A 48 -0.76 -7.87 -14.03
CA SER A 48 -0.60 -9.13 -13.31
C SER A 48 0.71 -9.22 -12.51
N GLY A 49 1.76 -8.51 -12.92
CA GLY A 49 3.09 -8.57 -12.31
C GLY A 49 3.86 -7.24 -12.34
N TYR A 50 5.04 -7.24 -11.72
CA TYR A 50 5.87 -6.05 -11.52
C TYR A 50 7.33 -6.34 -11.89
N VAL A 51 8.03 -5.31 -12.37
CA VAL A 51 9.45 -5.38 -12.76
C VAL A 51 10.35 -4.97 -11.60
N TYR A 52 11.60 -5.42 -11.59
CA TYR A 52 12.61 -5.12 -10.55
C TYR A 52 13.83 -4.46 -11.18
N GLY A 53 14.53 -3.60 -10.44
CA GLY A 53 15.75 -2.94 -10.92
C GLY A 53 16.95 -3.88 -10.98
N SER A 54 16.94 -4.97 -10.21
CA SER A 54 17.96 -6.01 -10.20
C SER A 54 17.42 -7.36 -9.75
N ALA A 55 18.17 -8.43 -9.97
CA ALA A 55 17.82 -9.77 -9.47
C ALA A 55 17.79 -9.82 -7.93
N GLY A 56 18.71 -9.14 -7.26
CA GLY A 56 18.74 -9.06 -5.79
C GLY A 56 17.55 -8.30 -5.20
N GLU A 57 17.01 -7.30 -5.90
CA GLU A 57 15.74 -6.67 -5.50
C GLU A 57 14.57 -7.64 -5.57
N ALA A 58 14.51 -8.48 -6.60
CA ALA A 58 13.49 -9.51 -6.71
C ALA A 58 13.61 -10.49 -5.54
N GLU A 59 14.80 -11.03 -5.28
CA GLU A 59 15.07 -11.94 -4.16
C GLU A 59 14.58 -11.37 -2.81
N LYS A 60 14.89 -10.10 -2.51
CA LYS A 60 14.44 -9.43 -1.29
C LYS A 60 12.92 -9.28 -1.21
N ALA A 61 12.25 -9.04 -2.33
CA ALA A 61 10.79 -8.99 -2.38
C ALA A 61 10.17 -10.37 -2.15
N PHE A 62 10.75 -11.42 -2.72
CA PHE A 62 10.28 -12.80 -2.56
C PHE A 62 10.53 -13.38 -1.15
N THR A 63 11.62 -12.99 -0.49
CA THR A 63 11.95 -13.40 0.87
C THR A 63 11.27 -12.57 1.97
N GLY A 64 10.61 -11.46 1.59
CA GLY A 64 9.92 -10.57 2.52
C GLY A 64 10.85 -9.60 3.26
N GLU A 65 12.13 -9.51 2.87
CA GLU A 65 13.05 -8.47 3.36
C GLU A 65 12.62 -7.06 2.95
N VAL A 66 11.88 -6.95 1.83
CA VAL A 66 11.24 -5.71 1.37
C VAL A 66 9.80 -6.01 0.98
N ASP A 67 8.85 -5.29 1.57
CA ASP A 67 7.44 -5.39 1.21
C ASP A 67 7.15 -4.56 -0.04
N ARG A 68 7.20 -5.25 -1.17
CA ARG A 68 6.87 -4.75 -2.51
C ARG A 68 5.87 -5.69 -3.17
N PHE A 69 5.07 -5.15 -4.08
CA PHE A 69 4.18 -5.97 -4.91
C PHE A 69 4.97 -6.91 -5.82
N VAL A 70 4.64 -8.21 -5.74
CA VAL A 70 5.27 -9.28 -6.54
C VAL A 70 4.35 -9.76 -7.65
N TYR A 71 3.10 -10.13 -7.31
CA TYR A 71 2.14 -10.67 -8.27
C TYR A 71 0.69 -10.40 -7.83
N SER A 72 -0.14 -9.93 -8.78
CA SER A 72 -1.50 -9.45 -8.49
C SER A 72 -2.47 -10.53 -8.01
N ARG A 73 -2.14 -11.82 -8.14
CA ARG A 73 -2.95 -12.91 -7.56
C ARG A 73 -3.09 -12.76 -6.04
N TYR A 74 -2.11 -12.17 -5.36
CA TYR A 74 -2.11 -12.02 -3.90
C TYR A 74 -1.74 -10.61 -3.42
N GLY A 75 -1.36 -9.69 -4.30
CA GLY A 75 -1.16 -8.29 -3.93
C GLY A 75 -1.13 -7.35 -5.13
N ASN A 76 -1.99 -6.33 -5.10
CA ASN A 76 -2.09 -5.29 -6.13
C ASN A 76 -2.42 -3.94 -5.46
N PRO A 77 -1.79 -2.80 -5.86
CA PRO A 77 -2.00 -1.51 -5.20
C PRO A 77 -3.46 -1.05 -5.17
N THR A 78 -4.23 -1.28 -6.25
CA THR A 78 -5.66 -0.91 -6.28
C THR A 78 -6.46 -1.73 -5.28
N VAL A 79 -6.16 -3.02 -5.16
CA VAL A 79 -6.82 -3.93 -4.20
C VAL A 79 -6.41 -3.59 -2.76
N GLU A 80 -5.14 -3.27 -2.53
CA GLU A 80 -4.61 -2.87 -1.22
C GLU A 80 -5.34 -1.65 -0.66
N MET A 81 -5.56 -0.61 -1.48
CA MET A 81 -6.31 0.59 -1.06
C MET A 81 -7.74 0.25 -0.65
N PHE A 82 -8.40 -0.68 -1.35
CA PHE A 82 -9.74 -1.14 -0.99
C PHE A 82 -9.74 -1.93 0.33
N GLN A 83 -8.81 -2.86 0.49
CA GLN A 83 -8.68 -3.70 1.68
C GLN A 83 -8.41 -2.85 2.93
N GLU A 84 -7.45 -1.93 2.85
CA GLU A 84 -7.11 -1.05 3.98
C GLU A 84 -8.25 -0.10 4.32
N ARG A 85 -8.95 0.44 3.33
CA ARG A 85 -10.12 1.28 3.59
C ARG A 85 -11.21 0.52 4.32
N LEU A 86 -11.50 -0.72 3.91
CA LEU A 86 -12.48 -1.55 4.58
C LEU A 86 -12.03 -1.90 6.01
N ARG A 87 -10.76 -2.27 6.19
CA ARG A 87 -10.18 -2.55 7.51
C ARG A 87 -10.35 -1.37 8.47
N LEU A 88 -10.06 -0.15 8.01
CA LEU A 88 -10.21 1.07 8.81
C LEU A 88 -11.66 1.39 9.16
N ILE A 89 -12.62 1.08 8.27
CA ILE A 89 -14.06 1.28 8.54
C ILE A 89 -14.54 0.31 9.61
N GLU A 90 -14.10 -0.95 9.57
CA GLU A 90 -14.50 -1.99 10.51
C GLU A 90 -13.72 -1.94 11.84
N GLY A 91 -12.55 -1.28 11.87
CA GLY A 91 -11.69 -1.21 13.05
C GLY A 91 -10.93 -2.51 13.35
N ALA A 92 -10.61 -3.29 12.32
CA ALA A 92 -9.94 -4.60 12.41
C ALA A 92 -8.43 -4.55 12.16
#